data_AF-A0A536Q613-F1
#
_entry.id   AF-A0A536Q613-F1
#
_cell.length_a   1.000
_cell.length_b   1.000
_cell.length_c   1.000
_cell.angle_alpha   90.00
_cell.angle_beta   90.00
_cell.angle_gamma   90.00
#
_symmetry.space_group_name_H-M   'P 1'
#
loop_
_entity.id
_entity.type
_entity.pdbx_description
1 polymer ?
#
loop_
_entity_poly.entity_id
_entity_poly.type
_entity_poly.pdbx_seq_one_letter_code
_entity_poly.pdbx_strand_id
1 'polypeptide(L)'
;MPPRRRPLWLVAALCVLSTGVYVPLWFGLSWAELRRETANERMQPAWHALSIFVPGYGSWQVYQHFATIAVALDRVGSTLKIDALSATIGALLWYLTWFHYSAEPIFALLNAGELLAGTAVVVYGQRALNEYWRARPGPAVEERMLETDWVAIAAAAAFFVAILFSYASTPTN
;
A
#
# COMPACT_ATOMS: atom_id res chain seq x y z
N MET A 1 3.06 16.65 -7.72
CA MET A 1 4.31 15.85 -7.73
C MET A 1 4.35 15.03 -9.01
N PRO A 2 5.44 15.12 -9.80
CA PRO A 2 5.59 14.32 -11.02
C PRO A 2 5.60 12.82 -10.69
N PRO A 3 5.09 11.95 -11.59
CA PRO A 3 5.10 10.51 -11.37
C PRO A 3 6.54 10.01 -11.22
N ARG A 4 6.72 8.94 -10.45
CA ARG A 4 8.01 8.26 -10.29
C ARG A 4 7.77 6.78 -10.12
N ARG A 5 8.75 5.97 -10.54
CA ARG A 5 8.79 4.58 -10.14
C ARG A 5 9.38 4.48 -8.75
N ARG A 6 8.68 3.83 -7.82
CA ARG A 6 9.15 3.64 -6.44
C ARG A 6 9.81 2.27 -6.33
N PRO A 7 11.02 2.14 -5.78
CA PRO A 7 11.60 0.83 -5.53
C PRO A 7 10.66 -0.06 -4.70
N LEU A 8 10.55 -1.34 -5.04
CA LEU A 8 9.63 -2.26 -4.33
C LEU A 8 10.04 -2.47 -2.87
N TRP A 9 11.35 -2.51 -2.60
CA TRP A 9 11.86 -2.62 -1.25
C TRP A 9 11.50 -1.40 -0.40
N LEU A 10 11.43 -0.21 -0.99
CA LEU A 10 11.08 1.03 -0.28
C LEU A 10 9.65 0.93 0.24
N VAL A 11 8.70 0.59 -0.63
CA VAL A 11 7.29 0.48 -0.22
C VAL A 11 7.07 -0.67 0.76
N ALA A 12 7.80 -1.78 0.61
CA ALA A 12 7.76 -2.89 1.56
C ALA A 12 8.32 -2.48 2.93
N ALA A 13 9.47 -1.82 2.97
CA ALA A 13 10.08 -1.32 4.20
C ALA A 13 9.17 -0.31 4.90
N LEU A 14 8.57 0.62 4.16
CA LEU A 14 7.61 1.56 4.72
C LEU A 14 6.39 0.85 5.30
N CYS A 15 5.82 -0.16 4.64
CA CYS A 15 4.73 -0.97 5.20
C CYS A 15 5.14 -1.65 6.52
N VAL A 16 6.26 -2.36 6.54
CA VAL A 16 6.68 -3.15 7.70
C VAL A 16 7.10 -2.26 8.86
N LEU A 17 7.97 -1.27 8.63
CA LEU A 17 8.48 -0.40 9.68
C LEU A 17 7.40 0.51 10.26
N SER A 18 6.41 0.92 9.44
CA SER A 18 5.27 1.67 9.95
C SER A 18 4.13 0.79 10.49
N THR A 19 4.38 -0.52 10.65
CA THR A 19 3.40 -1.51 11.12
C THR A 19 2.05 -1.41 10.40
N GLY A 20 2.08 -1.24 9.08
CA GLY A 20 0.90 -1.18 8.22
C GLY A 20 0.33 0.23 8.00
N VAL A 21 0.78 1.26 8.74
CA VAL A 21 0.28 2.65 8.57
C VAL A 21 0.53 3.19 7.16
N TYR A 22 1.57 2.71 6.48
CA TYR A 22 1.84 3.11 5.10
C TYR A 22 0.83 2.56 4.07
N VAL A 23 0.05 1.54 4.39
CA VAL A 23 -0.96 0.96 3.46
C VAL A 23 -1.99 2.00 3.00
N PRO A 24 -2.75 2.69 3.88
CA PRO A 24 -3.67 3.76 3.48
C PRO A 24 -2.96 4.90 2.74
N LEU A 25 -1.75 5.26 3.18
CA LEU A 25 -0.96 6.33 2.55
C LEU A 25 -0.60 5.97 1.11
N TRP A 26 -0.19 4.72 0.87
CA TRP A 26 0.12 4.23 -0.46
C TRP A 26 -1.10 4.33 -1.38
N PHE A 27 -2.27 3.88 -0.93
CA PHE A 27 -3.52 4.03 -1.72
C PHE A 27 -3.81 5.49 -2.04
N GLY A 28 -3.67 6.40 -1.07
CA GLY A 28 -3.85 7.83 -1.33
C GLY A 28 -2.88 8.37 -2.38
N LEU A 29 -1.59 8.03 -2.27
CA LEU A 29 -0.58 8.50 -3.21
C LEU A 29 -0.78 7.93 -4.61
N SER A 30 -1.08 6.64 -4.74
CA SER A 30 -1.30 5.98 -6.03
C SER A 30 -2.58 6.45 -6.70
N TRP A 31 -3.67 6.68 -5.95
CA TRP A 31 -4.87 7.32 -6.49
C TRP A 31 -4.60 8.74 -6.99
N ALA A 32 -3.78 9.51 -6.28
CA ALA A 32 -3.40 10.84 -6.73
C ALA A 32 -2.59 10.80 -8.04
N GLU A 33 -1.75 9.77 -8.22
CA GLU A 33 -1.02 9.55 -9.47
C GLU A 33 -1.95 9.18 -10.62
N LEU A 34 -2.84 8.21 -10.42
CA LEU A 34 -3.82 7.78 -11.42
C LEU A 34 -4.82 8.88 -11.78
N ARG A 35 -5.23 9.70 -10.81
CA ARG A 35 -6.07 10.88 -11.06
C ARG A 35 -5.43 11.83 -12.05
N ARG A 36 -4.13 12.14 -11.86
CA ARG A 36 -3.40 13.04 -12.75
C ARG A 36 -3.26 12.45 -14.16
N GLU A 37 -3.09 11.14 -14.25
CA GLU A 37 -2.96 10.45 -15.53
C GLU A 37 -4.26 10.35 -16.31
N THR A 38 -5.37 10.12 -15.62
CA THR A 38 -6.69 9.93 -16.24
C THR A 38 -7.50 11.22 -16.33
N ALA A 39 -7.01 12.32 -15.75
CA ALA A 39 -7.74 13.57 -15.55
C ALA A 39 -9.13 13.39 -14.90
N ASN A 40 -9.33 12.29 -14.14
CA ASN A 40 -10.62 11.97 -13.56
C ASN A 40 -10.81 12.65 -12.20
N GLU A 41 -11.52 13.78 -12.18
CA GLU A 41 -11.77 14.55 -10.95
C GLU A 41 -12.56 13.81 -9.87
N ARG A 42 -13.29 12.74 -10.23
CA ARG A 42 -14.02 11.92 -9.26
C ARG A 42 -13.10 11.06 -8.39
N MET A 43 -11.84 10.86 -8.80
CA MET A 43 -10.85 10.20 -7.95
C MET A 43 -10.44 11.17 -6.83
N GLN A 44 -10.87 10.90 -5.60
CA GLN A 44 -10.60 11.74 -4.42
C GLN A 44 -9.56 11.04 -3.53
N PRO A 45 -8.26 11.33 -3.67
CA PRO A 45 -7.21 10.47 -3.12
C PRO A 45 -7.23 10.38 -1.59
N ALA A 46 -7.57 11.47 -0.92
CA ALA A 46 -7.72 11.49 0.54
C ALA A 46 -8.86 10.58 1.01
N TRP A 47 -10.01 10.61 0.35
CA TRP A 47 -11.13 9.71 0.68
C TRP A 47 -10.86 8.26 0.32
N HIS A 48 -10.14 8.00 -0.76
CA HIS A 48 -9.73 6.63 -1.06
C HIS A 48 -8.72 6.09 -0.04
N ALA A 49 -7.78 6.92 0.44
CA ALA A 49 -6.88 6.52 1.53
C ALA A 49 -7.65 6.18 2.81
N LEU A 50 -8.63 7.01 3.18
CA LEU A 50 -9.44 6.80 4.38
C LEU A 50 -10.46 5.66 4.23
N SER A 51 -10.88 5.35 3.00
CA SER A 51 -11.85 4.29 2.73
C SER A 51 -11.37 2.91 3.18
N ILE A 52 -10.05 2.69 3.21
CA ILE A 52 -9.47 1.43 3.66
C ILE A 52 -9.81 1.15 5.14
N PHE A 53 -10.20 2.15 5.93
CA PHE A 53 -10.60 1.92 7.32
C PHE A 53 -12.05 1.44 7.48
N VAL A 54 -12.79 1.29 6.38
CA VAL A 54 -14.18 0.82 6.37
C VAL A 54 -14.22 -0.50 5.58
N PRO A 55 -14.04 -1.68 6.20
CA PRO A 55 -13.71 -2.92 5.49
C PRO A 55 -14.54 -3.21 4.23
N GLY A 56 -15.87 -3.13 4.31
CA GLY A 56 -16.74 -3.37 3.15
C GLY A 56 -16.52 -2.38 2.00
N TYR A 57 -16.53 -1.08 2.29
CA TYR A 57 -16.31 -0.04 1.28
C TYR A 57 -14.85 0.01 0.80
N GLY A 58 -13.90 -0.19 1.71
CA GLY A 58 -12.47 -0.27 1.46
C GLY A 58 -12.13 -1.41 0.51
N SER A 59 -12.67 -2.62 0.72
CA SER A 59 -12.48 -3.73 -0.21
C SER A 59 -13.00 -3.43 -1.62
N TRP A 60 -14.17 -2.79 -1.73
CA TRP A 60 -14.67 -2.33 -3.02
C TRP A 60 -13.73 -1.29 -3.66
N GLN A 61 -13.18 -0.37 -2.87
CA GLN A 61 -12.21 0.61 -3.35
C GLN A 61 -10.88 -0.03 -3.79
N VAL A 62 -10.40 -1.06 -3.09
CA VAL A 62 -9.22 -1.84 -3.52
C VAL A 62 -9.50 -2.48 -4.87
N TYR A 63 -10.66 -3.13 -5.04
CA TYR A 63 -11.05 -3.71 -6.32
C TYR A 63 -11.01 -2.65 -7.45
N GLN A 64 -11.64 -1.49 -7.24
CA GLN A 64 -11.66 -0.41 -8.24
C GLN A 64 -10.25 0.12 -8.54
N HIS A 65 -9.39 0.21 -7.53
CA HIS A 65 -8.01 0.66 -7.69
C HIS A 65 -7.22 -0.27 -8.62
N PHE A 66 -7.23 -1.56 -8.31
CA PHE A 66 -6.50 -2.55 -9.10
C PHE A 66 -7.11 -2.77 -10.49
N ALA A 67 -8.44 -2.69 -10.63
CA ALA A 67 -9.10 -2.70 -11.93
C ALA A 67 -8.66 -1.52 -12.81
N THR A 68 -8.53 -0.33 -12.21
CA THR A 68 -8.03 0.86 -12.91
C THR A 68 -6.59 0.66 -13.40
N ILE A 69 -5.72 0.08 -12.56
CA ILE A 69 -4.33 -0.21 -12.95
C ILE A 69 -4.29 -1.28 -14.05
N ALA A 70 -5.12 -2.32 -13.97
CA ALA A 70 -5.20 -3.37 -15.00
C ALA A 70 -5.56 -2.78 -16.36
N VAL A 71 -6.59 -1.93 -16.41
CA VAL A 71 -6.98 -1.21 -17.63
C VAL A 71 -5.84 -0.32 -18.14
N ALA A 72 -5.10 0.34 -17.25
CA ALA A 72 -3.95 1.16 -17.63
C ALA A 72 -2.81 0.33 -18.24
N LEU A 73 -2.51 -0.85 -17.68
CA LEU A 73 -1.53 -1.79 -18.22
C LEU A 73 -1.93 -2.33 -19.58
N ASP A 74 -3.21 -2.64 -19.78
CA ASP A 74 -3.73 -3.10 -21.07
C ASP A 74 -3.58 -2.02 -22.15
N ARG A 75 -3.87 -0.76 -21.82
CA ARG A 75 -3.72 0.37 -22.76
C ARG A 75 -2.30 0.57 -23.27
N VAL A 76 -1.30 0.24 -22.47
CA VAL A 76 0.12 0.34 -22.86
C VAL A 76 0.69 -0.98 -23.41
N GLY A 77 -0.16 -2.00 -23.60
CA GLY A 77 0.25 -3.29 -24.15
C GLY A 77 1.18 -4.09 -23.22
N SER A 78 1.13 -3.85 -21.91
CA SER A 78 1.96 -4.56 -20.94
C SER A 78 1.64 -6.06 -20.90
N THR A 79 2.68 -6.89 -20.82
CA THR A 79 2.57 -8.34 -20.61
C THR A 79 2.29 -8.69 -19.15
N LEU A 80 2.59 -7.79 -18.20
CA LEU A 80 2.21 -7.95 -16.81
C LEU A 80 0.70 -7.86 -16.68
N LYS A 81 0.07 -8.94 -16.23
CA LYS A 81 -1.35 -8.98 -15.87
C LYS A 81 -1.50 -8.93 -14.36
N ILE A 82 -2.48 -8.15 -13.91
CA ILE A 82 -2.89 -8.12 -12.52
C ILE A 82 -4.38 -8.41 -12.40
N ASP A 83 -4.76 -9.00 -11.28
CA ASP A 83 -6.14 -9.34 -10.97
C ASP A 83 -6.62 -8.53 -9.77
N ALA A 84 -7.71 -7.79 -9.96
CA ALA A 84 -8.29 -6.93 -8.93
C ALA A 84 -8.88 -7.75 -7.78
N LEU A 85 -9.40 -8.96 -8.06
CA LEU A 85 -9.98 -9.81 -7.04
C LEU A 85 -8.89 -10.34 -6.09
N SER A 86 -7.75 -10.76 -6.61
CA SER A 86 -6.59 -11.20 -5.83
C SER A 86 -6.10 -10.12 -4.86
N ALA A 87 -6.00 -8.87 -5.32
CA ALA A 87 -5.66 -7.74 -4.45
C ALA A 87 -6.74 -7.47 -3.39
N THR A 88 -8.02 -7.64 -3.76
CA THR A 88 -9.16 -7.48 -2.85
C THR A 88 -9.15 -8.55 -1.76
N ILE A 89 -8.84 -9.80 -2.10
CA ILE A 89 -8.65 -10.89 -1.13
C ILE A 89 -7.50 -10.55 -0.18
N GLY A 90 -6.37 -10.07 -0.69
CA GLY A 90 -5.26 -9.60 0.15
C GLY A 90 -5.67 -8.49 1.12
N ALA A 91 -6.50 -7.54 0.68
CA ALA A 91 -7.04 -6.50 1.55
C ALA A 91 -8.05 -7.04 2.57
N LEU A 92 -8.87 -8.04 2.22
CA LEU A 92 -9.77 -8.70 3.17
C LEU A 92 -8.98 -9.44 4.27
N LEU A 93 -7.85 -10.06 3.90
CA LEU A 93 -6.94 -10.67 4.87
C LEU A 93 -6.29 -9.63 5.81
N TRP A 94 -6.15 -8.37 5.38
CA TRP A 94 -5.66 -7.27 6.22
C TRP A 94 -6.69 -6.80 7.27
N TYR A 95 -7.95 -7.24 7.19
CA TYR A 95 -9.02 -6.84 8.12
C TYR A 95 -9.39 -7.92 9.18
N LEU A 96 -8.68 -9.05 9.23
CA LEU A 96 -9.08 -10.22 10.03
C LEU A 96 -9.25 -9.93 11.53
N THR A 97 -8.39 -9.11 12.12
CA THR A 97 -8.33 -8.73 13.54
C THR A 97 -8.77 -7.29 13.76
N TRP A 98 -9.23 -6.59 12.72
CA TRP A 98 -9.61 -5.17 12.80
C TRP A 98 -10.60 -4.84 13.92
N PHE A 99 -11.46 -5.80 14.27
CA PHE A 99 -12.45 -5.70 15.34
C PHE A 99 -12.08 -6.46 16.62
N HIS A 100 -10.87 -7.03 16.71
CA HIS A 100 -10.41 -7.86 17.81
C HIS A 100 -9.04 -7.41 18.33
N TYR A 101 -9.03 -6.86 19.54
CA TYR A 101 -7.82 -6.56 20.28
C TYR A 101 -7.65 -7.60 21.40
N SER A 102 -6.67 -8.49 21.25
CA SER A 102 -6.32 -9.49 22.26
C SER A 102 -4.81 -9.69 22.32
N ALA A 103 -4.30 -9.97 23.52
CA ALA A 103 -2.90 -10.27 23.77
C ALA A 103 -2.56 -11.76 23.62
N GLU A 104 -3.54 -12.60 23.24
CA GLU A 104 -3.28 -14.02 23.05
C GLU A 104 -2.33 -14.28 21.87
N PRO A 105 -1.46 -15.30 21.96
CA PRO A 105 -0.45 -15.58 20.93
C PRO A 105 -1.01 -15.75 19.51
N ILE A 106 -2.23 -16.28 19.38
CA ILE A 106 -2.90 -16.44 18.09
C ILE A 106 -3.16 -15.09 17.39
N PHE A 107 -3.52 -14.04 18.13
CA PHE A 107 -3.74 -12.70 17.56
C PHE A 107 -2.43 -12.02 17.17
N ALA A 108 -1.33 -12.29 17.88
CA ALA A 108 -0.01 -11.84 17.45
C ALA A 108 0.39 -12.43 16.09
N LEU A 109 0.13 -13.74 15.89
CA LEU A 109 0.36 -14.41 14.60
C LEU A 109 -0.56 -13.86 13.50
N LEU A 110 -1.84 -13.64 13.82
CA LEU A 110 -2.79 -13.05 12.87
C LEU A 110 -2.36 -11.65 12.47
N ASN A 111 -2.02 -10.76 13.41
CA ASN A 111 -1.55 -9.40 13.13
C ASN A 111 -0.29 -9.39 12.25
N ALA A 112 0.64 -10.33 12.45
CA ALA A 112 1.78 -10.49 11.56
C ALA A 112 1.35 -10.93 10.15
N GLY A 113 0.39 -11.86 10.05
CA GLY A 113 -0.22 -12.28 8.79
C GLY A 113 -0.92 -11.14 8.05
N GLU A 114 -1.66 -10.28 8.76
CA GLU A 114 -2.29 -9.09 8.20
C GLU A 114 -1.26 -8.10 7.67
N LEU A 115 -0.21 -7.82 8.44
CA LEU A 115 0.86 -6.93 8.01
C LEU A 115 1.52 -7.44 6.73
N LEU A 116 1.76 -8.75 6.64
CA LEU A 116 2.26 -9.39 5.43
C LEU A 116 1.27 -9.26 4.26
N ALA A 117 -0.02 -9.47 4.49
CA ALA A 117 -1.05 -9.34 3.48
C ALA A 117 -1.15 -7.90 2.94
N GLY A 118 -1.20 -6.90 3.82
CA GLY A 118 -1.21 -5.48 3.45
C GLY A 118 0.06 -5.06 2.71
N THR A 119 1.22 -5.54 3.16
CA THR A 119 2.51 -5.33 2.47
C THR A 119 2.50 -5.95 1.08
N ALA A 120 2.01 -7.18 0.94
CA ALA A 120 1.91 -7.87 -0.34
C ALA A 120 0.99 -7.12 -1.31
N VAL A 121 -0.15 -6.60 -0.86
CA VAL A 121 -1.06 -5.76 -1.67
C VAL A 121 -0.33 -4.52 -2.18
N VAL A 122 0.36 -3.79 -1.30
CA VAL A 122 1.11 -2.58 -1.67
C VAL A 122 2.23 -2.88 -2.66
N VAL A 123 3.02 -3.93 -2.42
CA VAL A 123 4.12 -4.33 -3.31
C VAL A 123 3.59 -4.78 -4.67
N TYR A 124 2.50 -5.56 -4.67
CA TYR A 124 1.83 -6.03 -5.89
C TYR A 124 1.33 -4.85 -6.74
N GLY A 125 0.63 -3.90 -6.12
CA GLY A 125 0.15 -2.69 -6.78
C GLY A 125 1.30 -1.78 -7.25
N GLN A 126 2.34 -1.60 -6.43
CA GLN A 126 3.48 -0.76 -6.81
C GLN A 126 4.27 -1.35 -7.98
N ARG A 127 4.41 -2.69 -8.04
CA ARG A 127 5.02 -3.37 -9.20
C ARG A 127 4.23 -3.07 -10.47
N ALA A 128 2.91 -3.15 -10.40
CA ALA A 128 2.04 -2.85 -11.53
C ALA A 128 2.13 -1.39 -11.98
N LEU A 129 2.09 -0.45 -11.04
CA LEU A 129 2.27 0.97 -11.34
C LEU A 129 3.64 1.25 -11.95
N ASN A 130 4.72 0.65 -11.42
CA ASN A 130 6.06 0.82 -11.97
C ASN A 130 6.18 0.31 -13.41
N GLU A 131 5.50 -0.79 -13.73
CA GLU A 131 5.45 -1.32 -15.09
C GLU A 131 4.69 -0.38 -16.01
N TYR A 132 3.52 0.11 -15.57
CA TYR A 132 2.76 1.12 -16.30
C TYR A 132 3.60 2.38 -16.59
N TRP A 133 4.25 2.95 -15.56
CA TRP A 133 5.09 4.15 -15.71
C TRP A 133 6.29 3.94 -16.62
N ARG A 134 6.78 2.71 -16.72
CA ARG A 134 7.88 2.33 -17.61
C ARG A 134 7.42 2.24 -19.07
N ALA A 135 6.23 1.66 -19.30
CA ALA A 135 5.74 1.33 -20.64
C ALA A 135 4.94 2.46 -21.30
N ARG A 136 4.40 3.42 -20.53
CA ARG A 136 3.54 4.47 -21.08
C ARG A 136 4.29 5.42 -22.03
N PRO A 137 3.59 6.03 -23.01
CA PRO A 137 4.15 7.09 -23.84
C PRO A 137 4.51 8.35 -23.02
N GLY A 138 5.52 9.10 -23.46
CA GLY A 138 5.92 10.38 -22.87
C GLY A 138 7.33 10.34 -22.25
N PRO A 139 7.69 11.37 -21.45
CA PRO A 139 9.00 11.42 -20.80
C PRO A 139 9.24 10.22 -19.90
N ALA A 140 10.49 9.72 -19.92
CA ALA A 140 10.89 8.59 -19.10
C ALA A 140 10.62 8.86 -17.61
N VAL A 141 9.94 7.93 -16.96
CA VAL A 141 9.69 7.99 -15.52
C VAL A 141 10.75 7.18 -14.80
N GLU A 142 11.73 7.86 -14.21
CA GLU A 142 12.84 7.18 -13.53
C GLU A 142 12.41 6.50 -12.24
N GLU A 143 13.12 5.43 -11.90
CA GLU A 143 13.08 4.88 -10.55
C GLU A 143 13.98 5.73 -9.67
N ARG A 144 13.41 6.32 -8.62
CA ARG A 144 14.17 7.21 -7.75
C ARG A 144 13.61 7.24 -6.34
N MET A 145 14.53 7.28 -5.39
CA MET A 145 14.25 7.69 -4.02
C MET A 145 14.35 9.20 -3.90
N LEU A 146 13.49 9.75 -3.06
CA LEU A 146 13.48 11.17 -2.72
C LEU A 146 13.98 11.34 -1.29
N GLU A 147 14.43 12.55 -0.96
CA GLU A 147 14.82 12.90 0.41
C GLU A 147 13.68 12.64 1.40
N THR A 148 12.43 12.92 1.00
CA THR A 148 11.25 12.63 1.81
C THR A 148 11.04 11.14 2.07
N ASP A 149 11.51 10.25 1.18
CA ASP A 149 11.44 8.80 1.41
C ASP A 149 12.42 8.36 2.48
N TRP A 150 13.62 8.94 2.49
CA TRP A 150 14.61 8.68 3.54
C TRP A 150 14.11 9.16 4.90
N VAL A 151 13.51 10.36 4.95
CA VAL A 151 12.87 10.87 6.16
C VAL A 151 11.73 9.94 6.61
N ALA A 152 10.89 9.47 5.67
CA ALA A 152 9.81 8.55 5.99
C ALA A 152 10.31 7.19 6.51
N ILE A 153 11.38 6.64 5.91
CA ILE A 153 12.02 5.41 6.41
C ILE A 153 12.57 5.63 7.82
N ALA A 154 13.28 6.73 8.05
CA ALA A 154 13.85 7.01 9.37
C ALA A 154 12.76 7.16 10.44
N ALA A 155 11.67 7.87 10.14
CA ALA A 155 10.53 8.03 11.03
C ALA A 155 9.83 6.68 11.30
N ALA A 156 9.60 5.87 10.25
CA ALA A 156 9.02 4.54 10.40
C ALA A 156 9.92 3.60 11.20
N ALA A 157 11.24 3.64 10.99
CA ALA A 157 12.19 2.86 11.76
C ALA A 157 12.21 3.26 13.24
N ALA A 158 12.20 4.56 13.54
CA ALA A 158 12.11 5.06 14.92
C ALA A 158 10.81 4.62 15.60
N PHE A 159 9.68 4.69 14.88
CA PHE A 159 8.39 4.20 15.35
C PHE A 159 8.40 2.70 15.63
N PHE A 160 8.94 1.90 14.73
CA PHE A 160 9.10 0.45 14.92
C PHE A 160 9.92 0.12 16.16
N VAL A 161 11.06 0.80 16.34
CA VAL A 161 11.92 0.64 17.52
C VAL A 161 11.17 1.00 18.80
N ALA A 162 10.40 2.09 18.80
CA ALA A 162 9.57 2.48 19.95
C ALA A 162 8.52 1.41 20.30
N ILE A 163 7.90 0.79 19.30
CA ILE A 163 6.98 -0.34 19.50
C ILE A 163 7.70 -1.53 20.14
N LEU A 164 8.87 -1.91 19.63
CA LEU A 164 9.66 -3.01 20.19
C LEU A 164 10.05 -2.75 21.66
N PHE A 165 10.47 -1.52 21.98
CA PHE A 165 10.76 -1.14 23.36
C PHE A 165 9.52 -1.21 24.26
N SER A 166 8.36 -0.75 23.76
CA SER A 166 7.09 -0.87 24.50
C SER A 166 6.81 -2.31 24.89
N TYR A 167 6.91 -3.25 23.94
CA TYR A 167 6.71 -4.68 24.24
C TYR A 167 7.75 -5.25 25.21
N ALA A 168 9.02 -4.88 25.07
CA ALA A 168 10.08 -5.35 25.96
C ALA A 168 9.99 -4.80 27.39
N SER A 169 9.41 -3.61 27.55
CA SER A 169 9.26 -2.91 28.84
C SER A 169 7.95 -3.19 29.57
N THR A 170 6.99 -3.88 28.92
CA THR A 170 5.69 -4.19 29.52
C THR A 170 5.87 -5.27 30.59
N PRO A 171 5.50 -5.03 31.87
CA PRO A 171 5.62 -6.03 32.92
C PRO A 171 4.76 -7.25 32.61
N THR A 172 5.35 -8.44 32.65
CA THR A 172 4.60 -9.70 32.63
C THR A 172 4.00 -9.91 34.03
N ASN A 173 2.68 -9.76 34.16
CA ASN A 173 1.94 -10.19 35.34
C ASN A 173 1.77 -11.71 35.35
#